data_AF-A0A814BWH3-F1
#
_entry.id   AF-A0A814BWH3-F1
#
_cell.length_a   1.000
_cell.length_b   1.000
_cell.length_c   1.000
_cell.angle_alpha   90.00
_cell.angle_beta   90.00
_cell.angle_gamma   90.00
#
_symmetry.space_group_name_H-M   'P 1'
#
loop_
_entity.id
_entity.type
_entity.pdbx_description
1 polymer ?
#
loop_
_entity_poly.entity_id
_entity_poly.type
_entity_poly.pdbx_seq_one_letter_code
_entity_poly.pdbx_strand_id
1 'polypeptide(L)'
;MSRLILTITNEQCPNKPIFIETSKEPYLLDSSKFPLETLNNFGEFRFITNRSIDSPLMFSNDDRTVEWTFPSKVIWFPIQTKAKLHSGKWLLEFHIESMGTWQIGIGFLLDWNIGPDWGFFGYLGSSSSAWAYDPTTGDIVYNTNSIHGNLPRITENSGVIGLELDLPQTEIGKFTFIIDGVRTPTKQLPNAGAVAIPAVCLLSRKQKVILGKLVRLDQNPTSL
;
A
#
# COMPACT_ATOMS: atom_id res chain seq x y z
N MET A 1 5.17 53.62 -30.45
CA MET A 1 5.70 53.55 -29.08
C MET A 1 4.69 54.19 -28.14
N SER A 2 4.05 53.41 -27.27
CA SER A 2 3.36 53.91 -26.07
C SER A 2 3.43 52.81 -25.01
N ARG A 3 4.22 53.04 -23.96
CA ARG A 3 4.25 52.20 -22.74
C ARG A 3 3.20 52.77 -21.79
N LEU A 4 2.19 51.98 -21.42
CA LEU A 4 1.42 52.24 -20.21
C LEU A 4 2.26 51.75 -19.03
N ILE A 5 2.65 52.68 -18.16
CA ILE A 5 3.20 52.37 -16.84
C ILE A 5 2.01 52.41 -15.88
N LEU A 6 1.68 51.26 -15.31
CA LEU A 6 0.69 51.16 -14.23
C LEU A 6 1.45 51.19 -12.91
N THR A 7 1.42 52.35 -12.25
CA THR A 7 1.91 52.53 -10.88
C THR A 7 0.84 52.01 -9.93
N ILE A 8 1.09 50.90 -9.26
CA ILE A 8 0.23 50.40 -8.19
C ILE A 8 0.79 50.93 -6.87
N THR A 9 0.02 51.79 -6.21
CA THR A 9 0.31 52.34 -4.88
C THR A 9 0.08 51.26 -3.82
N ASN A 10 1.10 51.03 -2.99
CA ASN A 10 1.07 50.16 -1.82
C ASN A 10 0.18 50.74 -0.72
N GLU A 11 -1.10 50.39 -0.67
CA GLU A 11 -1.88 50.53 0.57
C GLU A 11 -2.80 49.32 0.80
N GLN A 12 -2.57 48.67 1.94
CA GLN A 12 -3.46 47.78 2.69
C GLN A 12 -3.75 46.35 2.16
N CYS A 13 -2.89 45.42 2.57
CA CYS A 13 -3.30 44.06 2.94
C CYS A 13 -2.58 43.63 4.22
N PRO A 14 -3.25 43.67 5.40
CA PRO A 14 -2.72 43.09 6.62
C PRO A 14 -3.05 41.61 6.59
N ASN A 15 -2.15 40.80 6.03
CA ASN A 15 -1.96 39.37 6.30
C ASN A 15 -0.87 38.87 5.36
N LYS A 16 0.40 39.06 5.74
CA LYS A 16 1.44 38.16 5.25
C LYS A 16 1.01 36.76 5.67
N PRO A 17 0.88 35.78 4.76
CA PRO A 17 0.71 34.41 5.18
C PRO A 17 1.88 34.09 6.10
N ILE A 18 1.57 33.69 7.34
CA ILE A 18 2.52 33.02 8.19
C ILE A 18 2.82 31.71 7.46
N PHE A 19 3.92 31.68 6.72
CA PHE A 19 4.52 30.43 6.30
C PHE A 19 4.97 29.75 7.58
N ILE A 20 4.12 28.88 8.12
CA ILE A 20 4.55 27.88 9.09
C ILE A 20 5.33 26.85 8.28
N GLU A 21 6.57 27.19 7.99
CA GLU A 21 7.53 26.28 7.39
C GLU A 21 7.91 25.26 8.48
N THR A 22 7.17 24.17 8.52
CA THR A 22 7.67 22.91 9.08
C THR A 22 7.34 21.79 8.12
N SER A 23 7.76 21.92 6.84
CA SER A 23 7.82 20.74 5.99
C SER A 23 8.94 19.85 6.55
N LYS A 24 8.60 19.02 7.53
CA LYS A 24 9.47 17.92 7.93
C LYS A 24 9.82 17.17 6.66
N GLU A 25 11.10 16.98 6.40
CA GLU A 25 11.57 16.19 5.25
C GLU A 25 10.82 14.85 5.22
N PRO A 26 10.48 14.32 4.03
CA PRO A 26 9.86 13.01 3.93
C PRO A 26 10.77 11.93 4.52
N TYR A 27 10.23 11.12 5.43
CA TYR A 27 10.92 9.94 5.97
C TYR A 27 9.96 8.77 6.18
N LEU A 28 10.52 7.57 6.04
CA LEU A 28 9.84 6.32 6.40
C LEU A 28 9.58 6.27 7.90
N LEU A 29 8.35 5.89 8.28
CA LEU A 29 8.02 5.72 9.68
C LEU A 29 8.87 4.61 10.32
N ASP A 30 9.15 4.82 11.60
CA ASP A 30 10.03 3.99 12.41
C ASP A 30 9.31 3.64 13.71
N SER A 31 8.86 2.39 13.80
CA SER A 31 8.10 1.85 14.92
C SER A 31 8.91 1.71 16.21
N SER A 32 10.23 1.90 16.20
CA SER A 32 11.00 2.04 17.45
C SER A 32 10.66 3.33 18.21
N LYS A 33 10.11 4.33 17.51
CA LYS A 33 9.73 5.63 18.06
C LYS A 33 8.26 5.69 18.50
N PHE A 34 7.52 4.61 18.29
CA PHE A 34 6.11 4.53 18.64
C PHE A 34 5.95 4.40 20.17
N PRO A 35 4.94 5.06 20.77
CA PRO A 35 4.62 4.85 22.17
C PRO A 35 4.33 3.37 22.47
N LEU A 36 4.62 2.93 23.69
CA LEU A 36 4.42 1.54 24.10
C LEU A 36 2.97 1.07 23.90
N GLU A 37 2.01 1.97 24.12
CA GLU A 37 0.58 1.69 23.96
C GLU A 37 0.16 1.41 22.51
N THR A 38 0.94 1.82 21.50
CA THR A 38 0.61 1.57 20.09
C THR A 38 1.25 0.30 19.54
N LEU A 39 2.12 -0.39 20.29
CA LEU A 39 2.84 -1.59 19.83
C LEU A 39 1.94 -2.78 19.46
N ASN A 40 0.72 -2.79 19.99
CA ASN A 40 -0.29 -3.80 19.67
C ASN A 40 -1.47 -3.22 18.86
N ASN A 41 -1.42 -1.93 18.52
CA ASN A 41 -2.46 -1.25 17.76
C ASN A 41 -1.97 -0.96 16.34
N PHE A 42 -2.29 -1.87 15.44
CA PHE A 42 -1.96 -1.77 14.02
C PHE A 42 -3.18 -1.34 13.17
N GLY A 43 -4.29 -0.94 13.78
CA GLY A 43 -5.52 -0.57 13.08
C GLY A 43 -6.38 -1.75 12.58
N GLU A 44 -7.44 -1.43 11.83
CA GLU A 44 -8.36 -2.42 11.28
C GLU A 44 -7.80 -3.06 10.00
N PHE A 45 -7.87 -4.39 9.88
CA PHE A 45 -7.52 -5.09 8.63
C PHE A 45 -8.66 -5.05 7.60
N ARG A 46 -8.93 -3.85 7.10
CA ARG A 46 -9.99 -3.49 6.14
C ARG A 46 -9.46 -2.45 5.15
N PHE A 47 -9.99 -2.41 3.93
CA PHE A 47 -9.64 -1.38 2.96
C PHE A 47 -10.10 0.02 3.39
N ILE A 48 -9.37 1.05 2.97
CA ILE A 48 -9.81 2.44 3.13
C ILE A 48 -10.83 2.77 2.02
N THR A 49 -12.04 3.16 2.43
CA THR A 49 -13.18 3.37 1.52
C THR A 49 -13.49 4.82 1.21
N ASN A 50 -12.73 5.77 1.76
CA ASN A 50 -12.97 7.21 1.57
C ASN A 50 -12.89 7.66 0.09
N ARG A 51 -12.35 6.83 -0.82
CA ARG A 51 -12.33 7.08 -2.27
C ARG A 51 -13.50 6.46 -3.03
N SER A 52 -14.46 5.80 -2.38
CA SER A 52 -15.53 5.05 -3.05
C SER A 52 -16.59 5.94 -3.73
N ILE A 53 -16.86 7.14 -3.19
CA ILE A 53 -18.01 7.97 -3.61
C ILE A 53 -17.91 8.41 -5.08
N ASP A 54 -16.69 8.60 -5.60
CA ASP A 54 -16.44 9.03 -6.98
C ASP A 54 -15.55 8.05 -7.78
N SER A 55 -15.39 6.81 -7.30
CA SER A 55 -14.58 5.79 -7.99
C SER A 55 -15.44 4.65 -8.52
N PRO A 56 -14.97 3.93 -9.56
CA PRO A 56 -15.68 2.76 -10.08
C PRO A 56 -15.54 1.52 -9.16
N LEU A 57 -15.09 1.72 -7.91
CA LEU A 57 -14.81 0.68 -6.94
C LEU A 57 -15.99 0.50 -6.00
N MET A 58 -16.32 -0.76 -5.74
CA MET A 58 -17.28 -1.17 -4.72
C MET A 58 -16.52 -1.89 -3.60
N PHE A 59 -16.85 -1.52 -2.37
CA PHE A 59 -16.36 -2.20 -1.17
C PHE A 59 -17.50 -2.98 -0.52
N SER A 60 -17.20 -4.18 -0.02
CA SER A 60 -18.19 -5.06 0.60
C SER A 60 -17.55 -5.97 1.65
N ASN A 61 -18.38 -6.74 2.36
CA ASN A 61 -17.95 -7.65 3.43
C ASN A 61 -17.12 -6.92 4.50
N ASP A 62 -17.70 -5.89 5.11
CA ASP A 62 -17.04 -4.99 6.07
C ASP A 62 -15.74 -4.39 5.53
N ASP A 63 -15.78 -3.89 4.30
CA ASP A 63 -14.63 -3.29 3.60
C ASP A 63 -13.43 -4.26 3.43
N ARG A 64 -13.66 -5.58 3.50
CA ARG A 64 -12.61 -6.58 3.25
C ARG A 64 -12.55 -7.03 1.80
N THR A 65 -13.54 -6.67 1.00
CA THR A 65 -13.58 -6.98 -0.44
C THR A 65 -13.57 -5.68 -1.21
N VAL A 66 -12.74 -5.60 -2.24
CA VAL A 66 -12.75 -4.52 -3.23
C VAL A 66 -12.95 -5.10 -4.62
N GLU A 67 -13.87 -4.50 -5.36
CA GLU A 67 -14.19 -4.88 -6.73
C GLU A 67 -14.31 -3.64 -7.61
N TRP A 68 -13.73 -3.69 -8.81
CA TRP A 68 -13.98 -2.68 -9.84
C TRP A 68 -15.25 -3.04 -10.63
N THR A 69 -16.39 -2.46 -10.27
CA THR A 69 -17.70 -2.81 -10.85
C THR A 69 -18.12 -1.89 -12.01
N PHE A 70 -17.84 -0.59 -11.92
CA PHE A 70 -18.35 0.39 -12.89
C PHE A 70 -17.36 0.69 -14.02
N PRO A 71 -17.81 1.03 -15.25
CA PRO A 71 -16.92 1.48 -16.31
C PRO A 71 -16.19 2.78 -15.93
N SER A 72 -14.92 2.89 -16.29
CA SER A 72 -14.15 4.14 -16.26
C SER A 72 -13.04 4.12 -17.31
N LYS A 73 -12.26 5.20 -17.40
CA LYS A 73 -10.97 5.18 -18.09
C LYS A 73 -10.05 4.14 -17.46
N VAL A 74 -9.18 3.53 -18.27
CA VAL A 74 -8.14 2.61 -17.79
C VAL A 74 -7.11 3.42 -17.01
N ILE A 75 -7.19 3.33 -15.69
CA ILE A 75 -6.27 3.95 -14.74
C ILE A 75 -6.03 2.96 -13.60
N TRP A 76 -4.88 3.10 -12.94
CA TRP A 76 -4.62 2.34 -11.72
C TRP A 76 -5.41 2.93 -10.56
N PHE A 77 -6.11 2.05 -9.83
CA PHE A 77 -6.74 2.40 -8.57
C PHE A 77 -5.93 1.87 -7.40
N PRO A 78 -5.14 2.73 -6.73
CA PRO A 78 -4.42 2.36 -5.53
C PRO A 78 -5.39 2.23 -4.34
N ILE A 79 -5.38 1.07 -3.68
CA ILE A 79 -6.25 0.76 -2.55
C ILE A 79 -5.40 0.16 -1.43
N GLN A 80 -5.25 0.88 -0.33
CA GLN A 80 -4.57 0.38 0.87
C GLN A 80 -5.57 -0.07 1.94
N THR A 81 -5.06 -0.88 2.86
CA THR A 81 -5.76 -1.15 4.12
C THR A 81 -5.59 0.00 5.12
N LYS A 82 -6.46 0.03 6.14
CA LYS A 82 -6.28 0.86 7.34
C LYS A 82 -5.17 0.31 8.25
N ALA A 83 -4.77 -0.94 8.05
CA ALA A 83 -3.78 -1.60 8.87
C ALA A 83 -2.37 -1.08 8.57
N LYS A 84 -1.62 -0.80 9.64
CA LYS A 84 -0.21 -0.43 9.63
C LYS A 84 0.53 -1.47 10.46
N LEU A 85 1.02 -2.50 9.79
CA LEU A 85 1.70 -3.62 10.45
C LEU A 85 3.11 -3.19 10.84
N HIS A 86 3.48 -3.45 12.09
CA HIS A 86 4.80 -3.14 12.64
C HIS A 86 5.07 -3.99 13.88
N SER A 87 6.29 -3.86 14.43
CA SER A 87 6.69 -4.40 15.73
C SER A 87 6.36 -5.89 15.93
N GLY A 88 6.55 -6.71 14.91
CA GLY A 88 6.35 -8.15 15.05
C GLY A 88 6.34 -8.94 13.77
N LYS A 89 5.98 -10.22 13.89
CA LYS A 89 5.89 -11.16 12.77
C LYS A 89 4.44 -11.34 12.33
N TRP A 90 4.18 -11.16 11.05
CA TRP A 90 2.85 -11.16 10.47
C TRP A 90 2.77 -12.14 9.31
N LEU A 91 1.65 -12.84 9.23
CA LEU A 91 1.21 -13.58 8.06
C LEU A 91 -0.13 -13.00 7.62
N LEU A 92 -0.25 -12.59 6.36
CA LEU A 92 -1.52 -12.16 5.79
C LEU A 92 -1.76 -12.76 4.40
N GLU A 93 -3.02 -12.74 3.97
CA GLU A 93 -3.44 -13.24 2.67
C GLU A 93 -4.30 -12.23 1.91
N PHE A 94 -4.15 -12.25 0.60
CA PHE A 94 -5.08 -11.68 -0.36
C PHE A 94 -5.60 -12.80 -1.24
N HIS A 95 -6.91 -12.84 -1.44
CA HIS A 95 -7.56 -13.80 -2.32
C HIS A 95 -8.05 -13.04 -3.54
N ILE A 96 -7.54 -13.41 -4.71
CA ILE A 96 -8.09 -12.94 -5.98
C ILE A 96 -9.28 -13.82 -6.29
N GLU A 97 -10.46 -13.22 -6.44
CA GLU A 97 -11.63 -13.93 -6.96
C GLU A 97 -11.77 -13.76 -8.47
N SER A 98 -11.31 -12.63 -9.01
CA SER A 98 -11.38 -12.35 -10.44
C SER A 98 -10.26 -11.44 -10.89
N MET A 99 -9.60 -11.82 -11.99
CA MET A 99 -8.47 -11.10 -12.60
C MET A 99 -8.88 -9.99 -13.57
N GLY A 100 -10.14 -9.96 -14.03
CA GLY A 100 -10.54 -9.08 -15.12
C GLY A 100 -9.73 -9.35 -16.39
N THR A 101 -9.28 -8.29 -17.08
CA THR A 101 -8.53 -8.41 -18.36
C THR A 101 -7.16 -7.74 -18.34
N TRP A 102 -6.77 -7.15 -17.21
CA TRP A 102 -5.52 -6.41 -17.07
C TRP A 102 -4.80 -6.79 -15.78
N GLN A 103 -3.66 -6.15 -15.55
CA GLN A 103 -2.79 -6.35 -14.42
C GLN A 103 -3.47 -6.04 -13.07
N ILE A 104 -3.09 -6.78 -12.03
CA ILE A 104 -3.37 -6.48 -10.62
C ILE A 104 -2.01 -6.39 -9.92
N GLY A 105 -1.82 -5.44 -9.01
CA GLY A 105 -0.70 -5.46 -8.07
C GLY A 105 -1.21 -5.83 -6.69
N ILE A 106 -0.60 -6.81 -6.02
CA ILE A 106 -0.95 -7.21 -4.66
C ILE A 106 0.31 -7.25 -3.81
N GLY A 107 0.30 -6.60 -2.65
CA GLY A 107 1.46 -6.62 -1.79
C GLY A 107 1.35 -5.62 -0.66
N PHE A 108 2.40 -4.83 -0.48
CA PHE A 108 2.49 -3.84 0.57
C PHE A 108 3.39 -2.68 0.17
N LEU A 109 3.26 -1.60 0.92
CA LEU A 109 4.12 -0.42 0.84
C LEU A 109 4.55 0.00 2.23
N LEU A 110 5.63 0.77 2.36
CA LEU A 110 6.03 1.34 3.63
C LEU A 110 5.36 2.70 3.86
N ASP A 111 5.03 2.95 5.12
CA ASP A 111 4.40 4.20 5.51
C ASP A 111 5.44 5.32 5.65
N TRP A 112 5.07 6.51 5.21
CA TRP A 112 5.87 7.73 5.35
C TRP A 112 5.12 8.75 6.20
N ASN A 113 5.85 9.68 6.81
CA ASN A 113 5.26 10.78 7.59
C ASN A 113 4.33 11.69 6.76
N ILE A 114 4.46 11.69 5.44
CA ILE A 114 3.64 12.46 4.50
C ILE A 114 2.55 11.63 3.80
N GLY A 115 2.39 10.37 4.22
CA GLY A 115 1.52 9.39 3.58
C GLY A 115 2.27 8.54 2.54
N PRO A 116 1.65 7.43 2.12
CA PRO A 116 2.34 6.39 1.37
C PRO A 116 2.72 6.79 -0.06
N ASP A 117 3.92 6.38 -0.46
CA ASP A 117 4.43 6.61 -1.82
C ASP A 117 4.03 5.45 -2.74
N TRP A 118 2.99 5.69 -3.54
CA TRP A 118 2.50 4.76 -4.55
C TRP A 118 3.31 4.80 -5.85
N GLY A 119 4.24 5.75 -6.00
CA GLY A 119 5.01 5.94 -7.21
C GLY A 119 4.17 6.36 -8.42
N PHE A 120 4.61 5.96 -9.61
CA PHE A 120 4.07 6.42 -10.88
C PHE A 120 2.65 5.89 -11.14
N PHE A 121 1.72 6.83 -11.39
CA PHE A 121 0.31 6.59 -11.68
C PHE A 121 -0.46 5.71 -10.68
N GLY A 122 0.07 5.43 -9.48
CA GLY A 122 -0.62 4.62 -8.48
C GLY A 122 -0.46 3.10 -8.64
N TYR A 123 0.48 2.64 -9.47
CA TYR A 123 0.82 1.23 -9.59
C TYR A 123 1.63 0.75 -8.37
N LEU A 124 1.11 -0.25 -7.65
CA LEU A 124 1.82 -0.86 -6.52
C LEU A 124 3.07 -1.59 -7.04
N GLY A 125 4.22 -1.35 -6.41
CA GLY A 125 5.52 -1.83 -6.90
C GLY A 125 6.27 -0.83 -7.79
N SER A 126 5.70 0.35 -8.06
CA SER A 126 6.38 1.40 -8.85
C SER A 126 7.29 2.30 -8.02
N SER A 127 7.12 2.37 -6.70
CA SER A 127 7.98 3.19 -5.83
C SER A 127 9.14 2.39 -5.22
N SER A 128 10.11 3.11 -4.65
CA SER A 128 11.21 2.55 -3.85
C SER A 128 10.79 2.06 -2.46
N SER A 129 9.50 2.15 -2.13
CA SER A 129 8.94 1.70 -0.86
C SER A 129 7.72 0.81 -1.02
N ALA A 130 7.48 0.27 -2.22
CA ALA A 130 6.35 -0.61 -2.51
C ALA A 130 6.80 -1.89 -3.22
N TRP A 131 6.26 -3.03 -2.79
CA TRP A 131 6.44 -4.34 -3.41
C TRP A 131 5.08 -4.90 -3.78
N ALA A 132 4.96 -5.37 -5.02
CA ALA A 132 3.76 -6.05 -5.50
C ALA A 132 4.15 -7.38 -6.13
N TYR A 133 3.34 -8.39 -5.95
CA TYR A 133 3.24 -9.48 -6.90
C TYR A 133 2.23 -9.09 -7.98
N ASP A 134 2.63 -9.29 -9.23
CA ASP A 134 1.79 -9.18 -10.43
C ASP A 134 1.37 -10.57 -10.89
N PRO A 135 0.09 -10.94 -10.71
CA PRO A 135 -0.40 -12.25 -11.12
C PRO A 135 -0.48 -12.46 -12.62
N THR A 136 -0.47 -11.39 -13.43
CA THR A 136 -0.56 -11.51 -14.88
C THR A 136 0.75 -11.94 -15.50
N THR A 137 1.89 -11.52 -14.93
CA THR A 137 3.22 -11.89 -15.40
C THR A 137 3.88 -12.97 -14.54
N GLY A 138 3.47 -13.11 -13.27
CA GLY A 138 4.10 -14.02 -12.32
C GLY A 138 5.40 -13.45 -11.74
N ASP A 139 5.43 -12.13 -11.55
CA ASP A 139 6.61 -11.40 -11.05
C ASP A 139 6.33 -10.71 -9.72
N ILE A 140 7.35 -10.61 -8.88
CA ILE A 140 7.41 -9.61 -7.81
C ILE A 140 8.08 -8.37 -8.37
N VAL A 141 7.38 -7.26 -8.35
CA VAL A 141 7.78 -5.96 -8.84
C VAL A 141 8.11 -5.01 -7.69
N TYR A 142 9.25 -4.32 -7.81
CA TYR A 142 9.74 -3.31 -6.89
C TYR A 142 10.46 -2.21 -7.66
N ASN A 143 10.14 -0.95 -7.35
CA ASN A 143 10.66 0.20 -8.07
C ASN A 143 10.58 0.02 -9.60
N THR A 144 9.42 -0.40 -10.11
CA THR A 144 9.15 -0.70 -11.54
C THR A 144 9.92 -1.86 -12.17
N ASN A 145 10.72 -2.60 -11.40
CA ASN A 145 11.52 -3.71 -11.91
C ASN A 145 10.99 -5.06 -11.39
N SER A 146 10.97 -6.09 -12.24
CA SER A 146 10.81 -7.48 -11.76
C SER A 146 12.08 -7.86 -10.98
N ILE A 147 11.91 -8.15 -9.69
CA ILE A 147 13.00 -8.53 -8.77
C ILE A 147 12.98 -10.03 -8.43
N HIS A 148 11.96 -10.74 -8.89
CA HIS A 148 11.81 -12.19 -8.82
C HIS A 148 10.67 -12.60 -9.76
N GLY A 149 10.89 -13.57 -10.64
CA GLY A 149 9.90 -14.01 -11.63
C GLY A 149 9.75 -15.53 -11.66
N ASN A 150 9.08 -16.04 -12.69
CA ASN A 150 8.72 -17.46 -12.86
C ASN A 150 7.86 -18.02 -11.71
N LEU A 151 7.09 -17.16 -11.05
CA LEU A 151 6.07 -17.58 -10.10
C LEU A 151 4.84 -18.05 -10.86
N PRO A 152 3.92 -18.80 -10.21
CA PRO A 152 2.61 -19.09 -10.79
C PRO A 152 1.98 -17.83 -11.36
N ARG A 153 1.26 -17.94 -12.47
CA ARG A 153 0.44 -16.87 -13.03
C ARG A 153 -1.01 -17.17 -12.72
N ILE A 154 -1.80 -16.14 -12.42
CA ILE A 154 -3.23 -16.30 -12.18
C ILE A 154 -3.95 -15.81 -13.45
N THR A 155 -4.36 -16.76 -14.29
CA THR A 155 -5.01 -16.47 -15.59
C THR A 155 -6.50 -16.79 -15.60
N GLU A 156 -6.96 -17.71 -14.76
CA GLU A 156 -8.38 -18.08 -14.67
C GLU A 156 -8.81 -18.28 -13.19
N ASN A 157 -9.64 -17.35 -12.71
CA ASN A 157 -10.67 -17.56 -11.66
C ASN A 157 -10.27 -18.00 -10.25
N SER A 158 -9.06 -17.71 -9.78
CA SER A 158 -8.74 -17.31 -8.40
C SER A 158 -7.29 -17.59 -8.06
N GLY A 159 -6.79 -17.01 -6.97
CA GLY A 159 -5.53 -17.42 -6.37
C GLY A 159 -5.28 -16.74 -5.05
N VAL A 160 -4.35 -17.29 -4.27
CA VAL A 160 -4.04 -16.83 -2.92
C VAL A 160 -2.61 -16.31 -2.87
N ILE A 161 -2.48 -15.06 -2.45
CA ILE A 161 -1.21 -14.37 -2.28
C ILE A 161 -1.01 -14.18 -0.78
N GLY A 162 -0.10 -14.96 -0.21
CA GLY A 162 0.38 -14.79 1.14
C GLY A 162 1.54 -13.81 1.21
N LEU A 163 1.59 -13.05 2.31
CA LEU A 163 2.75 -12.26 2.71
C LEU A 163 3.16 -12.66 4.12
N GLU A 164 4.44 -12.93 4.28
CA GLU A 164 5.06 -12.92 5.59
C GLU A 164 5.91 -11.67 5.76
N LEU A 165 5.74 -11.00 6.89
CA LEU A 165 6.46 -9.80 7.25
C LEU A 165 7.08 -10.00 8.64
N ASP A 166 8.40 -9.93 8.72
CA ASP A 166 9.15 -9.88 9.98
C ASP A 166 9.55 -8.42 10.19
N LEU A 167 8.86 -7.72 11.08
CA LEU A 167 8.96 -6.27 11.28
C LEU A 167 9.45 -5.92 12.70
N PRO A 168 10.69 -6.30 13.07
CA PRO A 168 11.26 -5.95 14.36
C PRO A 168 11.43 -4.43 14.49
N GLN A 169 11.33 -3.91 15.71
CA GLN A 169 11.41 -2.47 15.96
C GLN A 169 12.81 -1.89 15.70
N THR A 170 13.86 -2.65 16.04
CA THR A 170 15.23 -2.12 16.08
C THR A 170 16.16 -2.73 15.02
N GLU A 171 15.67 -3.71 14.26
CA GLU A 171 16.44 -4.41 13.24
C GLU A 171 15.82 -4.22 11.85
N ILE A 172 16.61 -4.47 10.80
CA ILE A 172 16.11 -4.47 9.42
C ILE A 172 15.07 -5.57 9.26
N GLY A 173 13.85 -5.17 8.89
CA GLY A 173 12.76 -6.10 8.65
C GLY A 173 12.94 -6.91 7.37
N LYS A 174 12.11 -7.94 7.22
CA LYS A 174 12.16 -8.88 6.09
C LYS A 174 10.76 -9.19 5.60
N PHE A 175 10.67 -9.58 4.34
CA PHE A 175 9.41 -10.06 3.76
C PHE A 175 9.62 -11.27 2.88
N THR A 176 8.56 -12.09 2.76
CA THR A 176 8.48 -13.24 1.86
C THR A 176 7.09 -13.28 1.23
N PHE A 177 7.01 -13.46 -0.09
CA PHE A 177 5.76 -13.73 -0.77
C PHE A 177 5.50 -15.25 -0.82
N ILE A 178 4.23 -15.62 -0.81
CA ILE A 178 3.76 -17.00 -0.95
C ILE A 178 2.66 -17.01 -2.01
N ILE A 179 2.96 -17.51 -3.20
CA ILE A 179 2.02 -17.49 -4.34
C ILE A 179 1.45 -18.89 -4.53
N ASP A 180 0.17 -19.10 -4.22
CA ASP A 180 -0.49 -20.41 -4.27
C ASP A 180 0.34 -21.52 -3.59
N GLY A 181 0.88 -21.20 -2.40
CA GLY A 181 1.72 -22.09 -1.61
C GLY A 181 3.21 -22.10 -1.99
N VAL A 182 3.60 -21.49 -3.11
CA VAL A 182 5.00 -21.36 -3.51
C VAL A 182 5.66 -20.18 -2.79
N ARG A 183 6.55 -20.48 -1.84
CA ARG A 183 7.34 -19.46 -1.12
C ARG A 183 8.47 -18.94 -2.00
N THR A 184 8.64 -17.62 -1.99
CA THR A 184 9.80 -16.97 -2.62
C THR A 184 10.99 -16.90 -1.66
N PRO A 185 12.20 -16.58 -2.14
CA PRO A 185 13.29 -16.18 -1.26
C PRO A 185 12.89 -14.97 -0.41
N THR A 186 13.28 -14.97 0.86
CA THR A 186 13.11 -13.83 1.77
C THR A 186 14.00 -12.66 1.35
N LYS A 187 13.46 -11.45 1.37
CA LYS A 187 14.19 -10.21 1.08
C LYS A 187 14.16 -9.26 2.28
N GLN A 188 15.16 -8.38 2.35
CA GLN A 188 15.25 -7.35 3.39
C GLN A 188 14.52 -6.08 2.98
N LEU A 189 13.98 -5.37 3.98
CA LEU A 189 13.45 -4.02 3.88
C LEU A 189 14.58 -2.98 3.94
N PRO A 190 14.36 -1.74 3.49
CA PRO A 190 15.41 -0.71 3.47
C PRO A 190 15.74 -0.14 4.85
N ASN A 191 14.88 -0.32 5.86
CA ASN A 191 15.07 0.30 7.18
C ASN A 191 14.66 -0.62 8.33
N ALA A 192 15.23 -0.32 9.50
CA ALA A 192 14.77 -0.86 10.77
C ALA A 192 13.44 -0.22 11.20
N GLY A 193 12.66 -0.95 11.99
CA GLY A 193 11.40 -0.45 12.54
C GLY A 193 10.31 -0.21 11.48
N ALA A 194 10.46 -0.78 10.29
CA ALA A 194 9.57 -0.54 9.16
C ALA A 194 8.08 -0.78 9.50
N VAL A 195 7.24 0.11 8.96
CA VAL A 195 5.79 0.04 9.08
C VAL A 195 5.21 -0.29 7.71
N ALA A 196 4.63 -1.48 7.57
CA ALA A 196 4.09 -1.98 6.31
C ALA A 196 2.57 -1.79 6.23
N ILE A 197 2.10 -1.29 5.10
CA ILE A 197 0.68 -1.13 4.78
C ILE A 197 0.33 -2.14 3.69
N PRO A 198 -0.45 -3.19 4.00
CA PRO A 198 -1.02 -4.08 3.00
C PRO A 198 -1.86 -3.30 1.99
N ALA A 199 -1.69 -3.60 0.71
CA ALA A 199 -2.25 -2.82 -0.38
C ALA A 199 -2.48 -3.66 -1.65
N VAL A 200 -3.39 -3.18 -2.49
CA VAL A 200 -3.64 -3.69 -3.84
C VAL A 200 -3.78 -2.53 -4.82
N CYS A 201 -3.56 -2.78 -6.10
CA CYS A 201 -3.95 -1.86 -7.17
C CYS A 201 -4.68 -2.61 -8.29
N LEU A 202 -5.81 -2.06 -8.73
CA LEU A 202 -6.63 -2.61 -9.80
C LEU A 202 -6.46 -1.76 -11.07
N LEU A 203 -6.47 -2.38 -12.25
CA LEU A 203 -6.38 -1.74 -13.57
C LEU A 203 -7.59 -2.01 -14.47
N SER A 204 -8.49 -2.93 -14.08
CA SER A 204 -9.64 -3.25 -14.91
C SER A 204 -10.91 -3.64 -14.19
N ARG A 205 -12.02 -3.40 -14.88
CA ARG A 205 -13.35 -3.83 -14.47
C ARG A 205 -13.39 -5.35 -14.27
N LYS A 206 -14.22 -5.76 -13.31
CA LYS A 206 -14.41 -7.13 -12.81
C LYS A 206 -13.23 -7.66 -12.00
N GLN A 207 -12.17 -6.89 -11.78
CA GLN A 207 -11.13 -7.29 -10.84
C GLN A 207 -11.70 -7.27 -9.43
N LYS A 208 -11.47 -8.34 -8.68
CA LYS A 208 -12.00 -8.51 -7.33
C LYS A 208 -10.96 -9.17 -6.43
N VAL A 209 -10.66 -8.49 -5.32
CA VAL A 209 -9.69 -8.95 -4.31
C VAL A 209 -10.32 -8.89 -2.93
N ILE A 210 -10.06 -9.92 -2.13
CA ILE A 210 -10.54 -10.07 -0.76
C ILE A 210 -9.34 -10.14 0.18
N LEU A 211 -9.42 -9.42 1.29
CA LEU A 211 -8.51 -9.60 2.43
C LEU A 211 -8.83 -10.93 3.12
N GLY A 212 -7.91 -11.88 3.01
CA GLY A 212 -7.97 -13.17 3.67
C GLY A 212 -7.58 -13.07 5.14
N LYS A 213 -6.87 -14.08 5.63
CA LYS A 213 -6.42 -14.15 7.02
C LYS A 213 -5.36 -13.08 7.32
N LEU A 214 -5.33 -12.57 8.56
CA LEU A 214 -4.21 -11.83 9.15
C LEU A 214 -3.91 -12.46 10.52
N VAL A 215 -2.66 -12.85 10.74
CA VAL A 215 -2.19 -13.41 12.01
C VAL A 215 -0.86 -12.79 12.40
N ARG A 216 -0.74 -12.47 13.68
CA ARG A 216 0.52 -12.14 14.31
C ARG A 216 1.13 -13.41 14.90
N LEU A 217 2.33 -13.77 14.46
CA LEU A 217 2.97 -15.07 14.72
C LEU A 217 3.83 -15.08 15.99
N ASP A 218 4.19 -13.92 16.52
CA ASP A 218 5.04 -13.77 17.71
C ASP A 218 4.26 -13.57 19.02
N GLN A 219 2.92 -13.55 18.95
CA GLN A 219 2.06 -13.59 20.13
C GLN A 219 1.70 -15.05 20.41
N ASN A 220 2.04 -15.53 21.61
CA ASN A 220 1.57 -16.84 22.09
C ASN A 220 0.04 -16.88 22.03
N PRO A 221 -0.59 -17.99 21.59
CA PRO A 221 -2.05 -18.11 21.43
C PRO A 221 -2.85 -18.14 22.75
N THR A 222 -2.32 -17.62 23.86
CA THR A 222 -2.89 -17.74 25.22
C THR A 222 -3.38 -16.42 25.81
N SER A 223 -4.13 -15.64 25.05
CA SER A 223 -5.00 -14.61 25.64
C SER A 223 -6.14 -14.29 24.67
N LEU A 224 -7.18 -15.12 24.76
CA LEU A 224 -8.56 -14.81 24.35
C LEU A 224 -9.23 -13.98 25.45
#